data_AF-A0A2W6V2K8-F1
#
_entry.id   AF-A0A2W6V2K8-F1
#
_cell.length_a   1.000
_cell.length_b   1.000
_cell.length_c   1.000
_cell.angle_alpha   90.00
_cell.angle_beta   90.00
_cell.angle_gamma   90.00
#
_symmetry.space_group_name_H-M   'P 1'
#
loop_
_entity.id
_entity.type
_entity.pdbx_description
1 polymer ?
#
loop_
_entity_poly.entity_id
_entity_poly.type
_entity_poly.pdbx_seq_one_letter_code
_entity_poly.pdbx_strand_id
1 'polypeptide(L)' 'MISEKDFIPSEYTRSIEKGNFKWSAPSNIALVKYWGKKDNQIPANPSISFTLNNCKTITSVA' A
#
# COMPACT_ATOMS: atom_id res chain seq x y z
N MET A 1 -40.06 -10.44 10.84
CA MET A 1 -39.45 -10.98 9.60
C MET A 1 -38.44 -9.94 9.17
N ILE A 2 -37.17 -10.31 9.00
CA ILE A 2 -36.11 -9.37 8.61
C ILE A 2 -36.17 -9.24 7.08
N SER A 3 -36.10 -8.01 6.56
CA SER A 3 -36.09 -7.68 5.13
C SER A 3 -34.75 -7.06 4.73
N GLU A 4 -34.43 -7.06 3.45
CA GLU A 4 -33.26 -6.39 2.86
C GLU A 4 -33.16 -4.90 3.24
N LYS A 5 -34.31 -4.25 3.51
CA LYS A 5 -34.37 -2.84 3.91
C LYS A 5 -33.79 -2.58 5.29
N ASP A 6 -33.78 -3.59 6.17
CA ASP A 6 -33.22 -3.48 7.52
C ASP A 6 -31.68 -3.40 7.53
N PHE A 7 -31.03 -3.66 6.39
CA PHE A 7 -29.58 -3.63 6.21
C PHE A 7 -29.09 -2.41 5.42
N ILE A 8 -29.98 -1.51 5.02
CA ILE A 8 -29.60 -0.26 4.36
C ILE A 8 -29.20 0.74 5.45
N PRO A 9 -27.93 1.17 5.52
CA PRO A 9 -27.53 2.18 6.48
C PRO A 9 -28.26 3.50 6.19
N SER A 10 -28.61 4.24 7.24
CA SER A 10 -29.10 5.61 7.10
C SER A 10 -28.03 6.50 6.45
N GLU A 11 -28.48 7.60 5.84
CA GLU A 11 -27.54 8.55 5.22
C GLU A 11 -26.51 9.05 6.23
N TYR A 12 -25.25 9.01 5.82
CA TYR A 12 -24.15 9.51 6.64
C TYR A 12 -24.18 11.04 6.67
N THR A 13 -24.39 11.62 7.86
CA THR A 13 -24.53 13.07 8.04
C THR A 13 -23.21 13.80 8.29
N ARG A 14 -22.08 13.07 8.38
CA ARG A 14 -20.75 13.63 8.66
C ARG A 14 -19.83 13.45 7.47
N SER A 15 -19.28 14.55 6.97
CA SER A 15 -18.14 14.57 6.05
C SER A 15 -16.82 14.62 6.85
N ILE A 16 -15.81 13.91 6.36
CA ILE A 16 -14.44 14.04 6.88
C ILE A 16 -13.74 15.13 6.07
N GLU A 17 -13.48 16.27 6.71
CA GLU A 17 -12.86 17.43 6.06
C GLU A 17 -11.34 17.31 5.91
N LYS A 18 -10.68 16.61 6.85
CA LYS A 18 -9.24 16.36 6.86
C LYS A 18 -8.97 14.96 7.40
N GLY A 19 -8.04 14.25 6.78
CA GLY A 19 -7.63 12.92 7.20
C GLY A 19 -6.11 12.81 7.19
N ASN A 20 -5.54 12.28 8.26
CA ASN A 20 -4.13 11.95 8.30
C ASN A 20 -3.97 10.44 8.28
N PHE A 21 -3.23 9.95 7.29
CA PHE A 21 -3.00 8.54 7.07
C PHE A 21 -1.51 8.26 7.18
N LYS A 22 -1.16 7.17 7.85
CA LYS A 22 0.23 6.79 8.09
C LYS A 22 0.46 5.36 7.66
N TRP A 23 1.50 5.15 6.87
CA TRP A 23 1.89 3.85 6.36
C TRP A 23 3.35 3.54 6.69
N SER A 24 3.65 2.24 6.66
CA SER A 24 5.00 1.71 6.84
C SER A 24 5.34 0.81 5.66
N ALA A 25 6.46 1.08 4.98
CA ALA A 25 6.99 0.26 3.91
C ALA A 25 8.37 -0.31 4.30
N PRO A 26 8.57 -1.64 4.31
CA PRO A 26 9.85 -2.24 4.65
C PRO A 26 10.86 -2.12 3.51
N SER A 27 12.14 -1.97 3.85
CA SER A 27 13.25 -2.08 2.90
C SER A 27 13.50 -3.55 2.53
N ASN A 28 14.18 -3.78 1.40
CA ASN A 28 14.60 -5.11 0.98
C ASN A 28 16.08 -5.13 0.54
N ILE A 29 16.69 -6.32 0.57
CA ILE A 29 18.03 -6.57 0.02
C ILE A 29 17.96 -7.69 -1.00
N ALA A 30 18.39 -7.41 -2.23
CA ALA A 30 18.35 -8.35 -3.35
C ALA A 30 19.42 -9.45 -3.23
N LEU A 31 18.99 -10.71 -3.35
CA LEU A 31 19.84 -11.89 -3.52
C LEU A 31 20.17 -12.11 -5.01
N VAL A 32 19.14 -12.11 -5.87
CA VAL A 32 19.30 -12.01 -7.33
C VAL A 32 19.04 -10.56 -7.70
N LYS A 33 20.04 -9.90 -8.29
CA LYS A 33 20.04 -8.45 -8.50
C LYS A 33 19.07 -8.06 -9.59
N TYR A 34 18.29 -7.02 -9.31
CA TYR A 34 17.64 -6.23 -10.35
C TYR A 34 18.68 -5.29 -10.97
N TRP A 35 19.06 -5.49 -12.24
CA TRP A 35 20.07 -4.66 -12.87
C TRP A 35 19.89 -4.55 -14.39
N GLY A 36 19.71 -3.31 -14.87
CA GLY A 36 19.40 -3.01 -16.27
C GLY A 36 17.89 -2.78 -16.49
N LYS A 37 17.58 -1.89 -17.43
CA LYS A 37 16.21 -1.46 -17.74
C LYS A 37 15.99 -1.43 -19.24
N LYS A 38 14.80 -1.83 -19.65
CA LYS A 38 14.24 -1.59 -20.98
C LYS A 38 13.43 -0.29 -20.94
N ASP A 39 12.73 0.01 -22.03
CA ASP A 39 11.80 1.14 -22.08
C ASP A 39 10.73 1.06 -20.98
N ASN A 40 10.24 2.22 -20.55
CA ASN A 40 9.19 2.37 -19.54
C ASN A 40 9.50 1.71 -18.19
N GLN A 41 10.77 1.72 -17.77
CA GLN A 41 11.24 1.15 -16.50
C GLN A 41 11.02 -0.37 -16.37
N ILE A 42 10.74 -1.08 -17.46
CA ILE A 42 10.58 -2.53 -17.45
C ILE A 42 11.92 -3.19 -17.12
N PRO A 43 11.95 -4.14 -16.16
CA PRO A 43 13.19 -4.79 -15.78
C PRO A 43 13.78 -5.63 -16.91
N ALA A 44 15.11 -5.57 -17.08
CA ALA A 44 15.80 -6.42 -18.05
C ALA A 44 15.83 -7.90 -17.61
N ASN A 45 15.80 -8.14 -16.30
CA ASN A 45 15.83 -9.47 -15.70
C ASN A 45 14.97 -9.53 -14.42
N PRO A 46 14.45 -10.71 -14.06
CA PRO A 46 13.79 -10.90 -12.77
C PRO A 46 14.80 -10.82 -11.61
N SER A 47 14.28 -10.52 -10.41
CA SER A 47 15.05 -10.39 -9.17
C SER A 47 14.34 -11.05 -7.99
N ILE A 48 15.09 -11.41 -6.95
CA ILE A 48 14.56 -11.91 -5.68
C ILE A 48 15.27 -11.22 -4.51
N SER A 49 14.53 -10.87 -3.46
CA SER A 49 15.04 -10.12 -2.31
C SER A 49 14.43 -10.60 -1.01
N PHE A 50 15.14 -10.43 0.10
CA PHE A 50 14.56 -10.53 1.44
C PHE A 50 14.01 -9.19 1.90
N THR A 51 12.81 -9.22 2.46
CA THR A 51 12.22 -8.09 3.18
C THR A 51 12.84 -7.99 4.57
N LEU A 52 13.23 -6.78 4.98
CA LEU A 52 13.83 -6.52 6.28
C LEU A 52 12.77 -6.05 7.29
N ASN A 53 12.71 -6.71 8.44
CA ASN A 53 11.68 -6.40 9.46
C ASN A 53 11.90 -5.04 10.16
N ASN A 54 13.16 -4.67 10.39
CA ASN A 54 13.50 -3.53 11.25
C ASN A 54 13.85 -2.25 10.47
N CYS A 55 14.12 -2.36 9.17
CA CYS A 55 14.43 -1.22 8.31
C CYS A 55 13.17 -0.85 7.52
N LYS A 56 12.50 0.24 7.90
CA LYS A 56 11.24 0.66 7.29
C LYS A 56 11.18 2.18 7.16
N THR A 57 10.53 2.63 6.09
CA THR A 57 10.14 4.03 5.92
C THR A 57 8.72 4.20 6.44
N ILE A 58 8.51 5.25 7.23
CA ILE A 58 7.21 5.62 7.74
C ILE A 58 6.79 6.93 7.07
N THR A 59 5.67 6.91 6.36
CA THR A 59 5.16 8.07 5.63
C THR A 59 3.79 8.44 6.16
N SER A 60 3.59 9.72 6.47
CA SER A 60 2.28 10.27 6.80
C SER A 60 1.84 11.22 5.69
N VAL A 61 0.56 11.17 5.33
CA VAL A 61 -0.08 12.07 4.37
C VAL A 61 -1.32 12.66 5.06
N ALA A 62 -1.41 13.99 5.09
CA ALA A 62 -2.44 14.76 5.77
C ALA A 62 -3.14 15.73 4.81
#